data_AF-A0A6N2D7J0-F1
#
_entry.id   AF-A0A6N2D7J0-F1
#
_cell.length_a   1.000
_cell.length_b   1.000
_cell.length_c   1.000
_cell.angle_alpha   90.00
_cell.angle_beta   90.00
_cell.angle_gamma   90.00
#
_symmetry.space_group_name_H-M   'P 1'
#
loop_
_entity.id
_entity.type
_entity.pdbx_description
1 polymer ?
#
loop_
_entity_poly.entity_id
_entity_poly.type
_entity_poly.pdbx_seq_one_letter_code
_entity_poly.pdbx_strand_id
1 'polypeptide(L)'
;MTDPRTKRTPRRTRPPIPVHVIGGGLGAGKTTAINHLLAQRPEGERWAVLVNEYGEVGLDGALLSGGEPSKGVDVREVAGGCICC
;
A
#
# COMPACT_ATOMS: atom_id res chain seq x y z
N MET A 1 19.26 -42.95 8.45
CA MET A 1 17.89 -42.43 8.21
C MET A 1 18.02 -40.92 8.10
N THR A 2 18.26 -40.43 6.88
CA THR A 2 18.59 -39.04 6.55
C THR A 2 17.35 -38.15 6.70
N ASP A 3 17.45 -37.08 7.50
CA ASP A 3 16.39 -36.10 7.73
C ASP A 3 16.07 -35.35 6.41
N PRO A 4 14.84 -35.45 5.88
CA PRO A 4 14.43 -34.80 4.64
C PRO A 4 13.99 -33.34 4.83
N ARG A 5 14.37 -32.64 5.91
CA ARG A 5 14.14 -31.18 6.08
C ARG A 5 15.08 -30.32 5.22
N THR A 6 15.01 -30.56 3.91
CA THR A 6 14.76 -29.56 2.87
C THR A 6 15.32 -28.15 3.08
N LYS A 7 16.55 -27.98 2.57
CA LYS A 7 16.99 -26.86 1.70
C LYS A 7 16.19 -25.55 1.84
N ARG A 8 16.55 -24.71 2.81
CA ARG A 8 16.19 -23.29 2.77
C ARG A 8 16.92 -22.64 1.59
N THR A 9 16.20 -22.40 0.50
CA THR A 9 16.67 -21.55 -0.60
C THR A 9 17.10 -20.21 -0.02
N PRO A 10 18.32 -19.71 -0.28
CA PRO A 10 18.72 -18.39 0.22
C PRO A 10 17.73 -17.35 -0.32
N ARG A 11 17.05 -16.64 0.58
CA ARG A 11 16.21 -15.49 0.21
C ARG A 11 17.13 -14.54 -0.55
N ARG A 12 16.90 -14.33 -1.85
CA ARG A 12 17.53 -13.23 -2.59
C ARG A 12 17.28 -11.96 -1.78
N THR A 13 18.33 -11.35 -1.27
CA THR A 13 18.26 -10.06 -0.58
C THR A 13 17.91 -9.03 -1.65
N ARG A 14 16.61 -8.82 -1.88
CA ARG A 14 16.14 -7.69 -2.68
C ARG A 14 16.54 -6.42 -1.94
N PRO A 15 16.94 -5.36 -2.66
CA PRO A 15 17.12 -4.06 -2.01
C PRO A 15 15.82 -3.69 -1.28
N PRO A 16 15.92 -3.02 -0.12
CA PRO A 16 14.75 -2.61 0.64
C PRO A 16 13.87 -1.69 -0.21
N ILE A 17 12.56 -1.85 -0.10
CA ILE A 17 11.59 -0.98 -0.75
C ILE A 17 11.38 0.23 0.19
N PRO A 18 11.54 1.47 -0.28
CA PRO A 18 11.23 2.65 0.52
C PRO A 18 9.75 2.65 0.94
N VAL A 19 9.48 2.94 2.22
CA VAL A 19 8.12 2.94 2.78
C VAL A 19 7.87 4.25 3.50
N HIS A 20 6.73 4.88 3.21
CA HIS A 20 6.24 6.06 3.91
C HIS A 20 4.97 5.68 4.68
N VAL A 21 4.89 6.08 5.94
CA VAL A 21 3.71 5.89 6.78
C VAL A 21 3.00 7.23 6.94
N ILE A 22 1.75 7.29 6.51
CA ILE A 22 0.91 8.49 6.61
C ILE A 22 -0.15 8.23 7.68
N GLY A 23 -0.01 8.88 8.83
CA GLY A 23 -0.93 8.78 9.96
C GLY A 23 -1.73 10.06 10.19
N GLY A 24 -2.83 9.96 10.94
CA GLY A 24 -3.66 11.10 11.34
C GLY A 24 -5.09 10.69 11.65
N GLY A 25 -5.78 11.49 12.47
CA GLY A 25 -7.18 11.27 12.86
C GLY A 25 -8.16 11.29 11.68
N LEU A 26 -9.43 10.99 11.96
CA LEU A 26 -10.52 11.14 10.98
C LEU A 26 -10.61 12.60 10.53
N GLY A 27 -10.75 12.83 9.22
CA GLY A 27 -10.83 14.20 8.67
C GLY A 27 -9.50 14.96 8.55
N ALA A 28 -8.36 14.37 8.92
CA ALA A 28 -7.04 15.01 8.80
C ALA A 28 -6.55 15.24 7.35
N GLY A 29 -7.35 14.91 6.33
CA GLY A 29 -7.02 15.13 4.92
C GLY A 29 -6.03 14.11 4.32
N LYS A 30 -5.87 12.93 4.92
CA LYS A 30 -4.91 11.89 4.47
C LYS A 30 -5.11 11.49 3.00
N THR A 31 -6.33 11.15 2.60
CA THR A 31 -6.66 10.74 1.23
C THR A 31 -6.36 11.85 0.23
N THR A 32 -6.69 13.11 0.56
CA THR A 32 -6.36 14.28 -0.25
C THR A 32 -4.85 14.45 -0.43
N ALA A 33 -4.07 14.31 0.65
CA ALA A 33 -2.62 14.41 0.60
C ALA A 33 -1.99 13.29 -0.25
N ILE A 34 -2.48 12.06 -0.12
CA ILE A 34 -2.03 10.92 -0.93
C ILE A 34 -2.32 11.19 -2.42
N ASN A 35 -3.53 11.63 -2.76
CA ASN A 35 -3.88 11.98 -4.14
C ASN A 35 -2.97 13.05 -4.72
N HIS A 36 -2.69 14.10 -3.94
CA HIS A 36 -1.78 15.16 -4.36
C HIS A 36 -0.35 14.66 -4.58
N LEU A 37 0.13 13.74 -3.74
CA LEU A 37 1.45 13.12 -3.87
C LEU A 37 1.54 12.21 -5.11
N LEU A 38 0.50 11.39 -5.35
CA LEU A 38 0.42 10.52 -6.52
C LEU A 38 0.45 11.31 -7.83
N ALA A 39 -0.16 12.50 -7.86
CA ALA A 39 -0.13 13.40 -9.03
C ALA A 39 1.26 14.00 -9.30
N GLN A 40 2.15 14.04 -8.29
CA GLN A 40 3.52 14.54 -8.41
C GLN A 40 4.56 13.43 -8.56
N ARG A 41 4.12 12.17 -8.64
CA ARG A 41 5.01 11.02 -8.76
C ARG A 41 5.92 11.17 -9.99
N PRO A 42 7.25 11.00 -9.85
CA PRO A 42 8.16 11.01 -10.99
C PRO A 42 7.81 9.93 -12.03
N GLU A 43 8.02 10.26 -13.30
CA GLU A 43 7.85 9.30 -14.39
C GLU A 43 8.82 8.11 -14.22
N GLY A 44 8.32 6.91 -14.49
CA GLY A 44 9.11 5.67 -14.38
C GLY A 44 9.14 5.04 -12.98
N GLU A 45 8.63 5.71 -11.95
CA GLU A 45 8.48 5.10 -10.62
C GLU A 45 7.22 4.23 -10.52
N ARG A 46 7.36 3.11 -9.80
CA ARG A 46 6.25 2.22 -9.44
C ARG A 46 5.96 2.30 -7.96
N TRP A 47 4.77 2.76 -7.63
CA TRP A 47 4.35 2.94 -6.25
C TRP A 47 3.22 1.97 -5.92
N ALA A 48 3.21 1.51 -4.67
CA ALA A 48 2.10 0.77 -4.10
C ALA A 48 1.54 1.59 -2.94
N VAL A 49 0.23 1.77 -2.92
CA VAL A 49 -0.48 2.43 -1.83
C VAL A 49 -1.28 1.39 -1.09
N LEU A 50 -0.96 1.22 0.18
CA LEU A 50 -1.66 0.33 1.09
C LEU A 50 -2.54 1.15 2.02
N VAL A 51 -3.86 0.99 1.90
CA VAL A 51 -4.83 1.74 2.71
C VAL A 51 -5.41 0.82 3.77
N ASN A 52 -5.36 1.25 5.03
CA ASN A 52 -6.10 0.62 6.11
C ASN A 52 -7.44 1.35 6.25
N GLU A 53 -8.50 0.78 5.67
CA GLU A 53 -9.86 1.31 5.77
C GLU A 53 -10.72 0.37 6.62
N TYR A 54 -11.61 0.95 7.41
CA TYR A 54 -12.61 0.23 8.20
C TYR A 54 -14.00 0.58 7.65
N GLY A 55 -14.67 -0.39 7.03
CA GLY A 55 -15.96 -0.22 6.39
C GLY A 55 -16.15 -1.25 5.29
N GLU A 56 -17.40 -1.62 4.99
CA GLU A 56 -17.74 -2.59 3.93
C GLU A 56 -17.62 -1.97 2.52
N VAL A 57 -17.59 -0.64 2.44
CA VAL A 57 -17.41 0.16 1.23
C VAL A 57 -16.02 0.80 1.27
N GLY A 58 -15.12 0.35 0.40
CA GLY A 58 -13.78 0.92 0.22
C GLY A 58 -13.82 2.28 -0.47
N LEU A 59 -14.11 3.33 0.30
CA LEU A 59 -14.25 4.68 -0.23
C LEU A 59 -12.88 5.26 -0.56
N ASP A 60 -11.88 5.02 0.29
CA ASP A 60 -10.54 5.55 0.06
C ASP A 60 -9.88 4.89 -1.17
N GLY A 61 -10.06 3.58 -1.39
CA GLY A 61 -9.56 2.94 -2.61
C GLY A 61 -10.20 3.49 -3.89
N ALA A 62 -11.50 3.77 -3.86
CA ALA A 62 -12.22 4.39 -4.99
C ALA A 62 -11.76 5.83 -5.26
N LEU A 63 -11.55 6.63 -4.20
CA LEU A 63 -11.08 8.02 -4.30
C LEU A 63 -9.64 8.12 -4.81
N LEU A 64 -8.80 7.14 -4.48
CA LEU A 64 -7.42 7.06 -5.00
C LEU A 64 -7.36 6.50 -6.43
N SER A 65 -8.38 5.76 -6.86
CA SER A 65 -8.48 5.18 -8.21
C SER A 65 -9.24 6.06 -9.21
N GLY A 66 -9.83 7.18 -8.74
CA GLY A 66 -10.88 7.96 -9.40
C GLY A 66 -10.49 8.81 -10.61
N GLY A 67 -9.96 8.20 -11.68
CA GLY A 67 -9.87 8.90 -12.96
C GLY A 67 -9.46 8.02 -14.13
N GLU A 68 -8.39 7.25 -13.97
CA GLU A 68 -7.87 6.24 -14.89
C GLU A 68 -6.82 5.45 -14.07
N PRO A 69 -6.60 4.14 -14.30
CA PRO A 69 -5.49 3.44 -13.69
C PRO A 69 -4.18 4.13 -14.08
N SER A 70 -3.61 4.89 -13.13
CA SER A 70 -2.35 5.60 -13.33
C SER A 70 -1.26 4.56 -13.60
N LYS A 71 -0.73 4.52 -14.83
CA LYS A 71 0.34 3.58 -15.21
C LYS A 71 1.45 3.63 -14.17
N GLY A 72 1.62 2.55 -13.39
CA GLY A 72 2.65 2.44 -12.35
C GLY A 72 2.20 2.70 -10.90
N VAL A 73 0.90 2.84 -10.61
CA VAL A 73 0.38 2.90 -9.23
C VAL A 73 -0.55 1.71 -8.98
N ASP A 74 -0.25 0.93 -7.94
CA ASP A 74 -1.12 -0.13 -7.43
C ASP A 74 -1.71 0.28 -6.08
N VAL A 75 -3.03 0.49 -6.03
CA VAL A 75 -3.75 0.79 -4.77
C VAL A 75 -4.39 -0.49 -4.26
N ARG A 76 -4.14 -0.84 -2.99
CA ARG A 76 -4.72 -2.00 -2.32
C ARG A 76 -5.22 -1.64 -0.94
N GLU A 77 -6.40 -2.13 -0.62
CA GLU A 77 -6.99 -2.03 0.71
C GLU A 77 -6.57 -3.23 1.56
N VAL A 78 -6.28 -2.98 2.83
CA VAL A 78 -6.10 -4.03 3.84
C VAL A 78 -7.47 -4.32 4.45
N ALA A 79 -8.08 -5.42 4.02
CA ALA A 79 -9.28 -5.93 4.66
C ALA A 79 -8.93 -6.47 6.06
N GLY A 80 -9.60 -5.95 7.09
CA GLY A 80 -9.48 -6.48 8.47
C GLY A 80 -8.77 -5.57 9.47
N GLY A 81 -8.85 -4.24 9.31
CA GLY A 81 -8.34 -3.30 10.31
C GLY A 81 -8.87 -3.64 11.72
N CYS A 82 -8.00 -4.10 12.60
CA CYS A 82 -8.31 -4.19 14.02
C CYS A 82 -8.51 -2.76 14.54
N ILE A 83 -9.65 -2.48 15.16
CA ILE A 83 -9.75 -1.39 16.14
C ILE A 83 -8.94 -1.85 17.35
N CYS A 84 -7.68 -1.44 17.41
CA CYS A 84 -6.96 -1.39 18.67
C CYS A 84 -6.12 -0.12 18.63
N CYS A 85 -6.65 0.92 19.27
CA CYS A 85 -5.84 1.98 19.87
C CYS A 85 -5.14 1.41 21.10
#